data_AF-A0A7V2W4B6-F1
#
_entry.id   AF-A0A7V2W4B6-F1
#
_cell.length_a   1.000
_cell.length_b   1.000
_cell.length_c   1.000
_cell.angle_alpha   90.00
_cell.angle_beta   90.00
_cell.angle_gamma   90.00
#
_symmetry.space_group_name_H-M   'P 1'
#
loop_
_entity.id
_entity.type
_entity.pdbx_description
1 polymer ?
#
loop_
_entity_poly.entity_id
_entity_poly.type
_entity_poly.pdbx_seq_one_letter_code
_entity_poly.pdbx_strand_id
1 'polypeptide(L)'
;MMKKTFLFSHVQLLFFLFVSIASCAGQEKTGQSKDSKSQAESNVSDADPYFAETKTISTSYGPSSITRNILQDRKGNIWLATWEGIIRYDAVPSGRQGKTFTNYTNKEGLRRFHVFTILEDSKGIIWFGTIGAGVYRYDPSAGQAAFTNITTEDGLAHNSLGCIYEDKKGNIWFGTQGGASRYDGNSFSNFTTKDGLCNNDINAIIEDKNGKLWIGTRGDACIYDGTIFTKITNKEGRGFENVRSIIEDKKGNIWLGGNDGLWRYDGQEKFTNFTKDFVGYIYEDKKGNIWTSSAKNGNAGYWVLSRYNAMPLPYNKISATQILFQENMFFGILEDRDGGIWFGTLNGVCRYDPRLPDGQENAFNWFKKPALSDLLPYEPNPYKQQYNNMLGKWTAIISDNKKFKTLELLEAGNYLLIADGNEESGKWNIADAQHISLGDAEYRFFFKKENLVLIDGKSNEYEFAK
;
A
#
# COMPACT_ATOMS: atom_id res chain seq x y z
N MET A 1 14.94 -0.14 82.08
CA MET A 1 15.66 1.01 82.70
C MET A 1 16.15 1.92 81.57
N MET A 2 16.04 3.25 81.70
CA MET A 2 16.55 4.29 80.75
C MET A 2 16.00 4.22 79.30
N LYS A 3 15.13 5.14 78.86
CA LYS A 3 15.37 6.52 78.34
C LYS A 3 16.03 6.51 76.94
N LYS A 4 15.26 6.78 75.86
CA LYS A 4 15.02 8.10 75.20
C LYS A 4 16.25 8.57 74.38
N THR A 5 16.10 9.04 73.14
CA THR A 5 15.43 10.32 72.75
C THR A 5 14.62 10.24 71.43
N PHE A 6 13.78 11.25 71.17
CA PHE A 6 12.86 11.41 70.04
C PHE A 6 13.15 12.72 69.30
N LEU A 7 12.82 12.82 68.00
CA LEU A 7 12.38 14.07 67.36
C LEU A 7 11.37 13.75 66.24
N PHE A 8 10.90 14.75 65.49
CA PHE A 8 9.54 14.70 64.91
C PHE A 8 9.36 15.54 63.63
N SER A 9 8.90 14.89 62.53
CA SER A 9 8.08 15.50 61.46
C SER A 9 7.25 14.36 60.80
N HIS A 10 5.91 14.38 60.67
CA HIS A 10 4.97 15.35 60.05
C HIS A 10 5.20 15.45 58.52
N VAL A 11 4.24 15.26 57.58
CA VAL A 11 2.75 15.15 57.52
C VAL A 11 2.39 14.21 56.30
N GLN A 12 1.26 13.51 56.04
CA GLN A 12 -0.10 13.22 56.58
C GLN A 12 -0.29 11.64 56.60
N LEU A 13 -1.40 10.86 56.70
CA LEU A 13 -2.87 10.89 56.49
C LEU A 13 -3.40 10.83 55.01
N LEU A 14 -4.47 10.11 54.62
CA LEU A 14 -5.28 9.02 55.22
C LEU A 14 -5.98 8.17 54.10
N PHE A 15 -6.34 6.92 54.40
CA PHE A 15 -7.21 6.02 53.60
C PHE A 15 -8.69 6.46 53.60
N PHE A 16 -9.51 5.90 52.68
CA PHE A 16 -10.74 5.18 53.08
C PHE A 16 -11.24 4.20 51.99
N LEU A 17 -11.76 3.06 52.44
CA LEU A 17 -12.48 2.06 51.62
C LEU A 17 -13.97 2.11 52.00
N PHE A 18 -14.89 1.83 51.07
CA PHE A 18 -16.29 1.52 51.41
C PHE A 18 -16.92 0.51 50.45
N VAL A 19 -17.54 -0.53 51.02
CA VAL A 19 -18.43 -1.50 50.36
C VAL A 19 -19.52 -1.88 51.37
N SER A 20 -20.79 -1.84 50.95
CA SER A 20 -21.92 -2.34 51.73
C SER A 20 -23.10 -2.65 50.80
N ILE A 21 -23.94 -3.64 51.15
CA ILE A 21 -24.90 -4.29 50.25
C ILE A 21 -26.33 -4.21 50.83
N ALA A 22 -27.33 -4.33 49.93
CA ALA A 22 -28.73 -4.71 50.16
C ALA A 22 -29.77 -3.62 50.51
N SER A 23 -30.77 -3.52 49.62
CA SER A 23 -32.21 -3.56 49.97
C SER A 23 -33.01 -3.99 48.73
N CYS A 24 -34.20 -4.58 48.89
CA CYS A 24 -35.00 -5.12 47.78
C CYS A 24 -36.48 -4.71 47.84
N ALA A 25 -36.98 -4.09 46.76
CA ALA A 25 -38.39 -4.03 46.32
C ALA A 25 -38.42 -3.48 44.87
N GLY A 26 -39.34 -3.84 43.97
CA GLY A 26 -40.35 -4.91 44.04
C GLY A 26 -41.46 -4.78 42.97
N GLN A 27 -41.28 -5.41 41.80
CA GLN A 27 -42.27 -5.55 40.68
C GLN A 27 -42.70 -4.19 40.02
N GLU A 28 -43.29 -4.11 38.82
CA GLU A 28 -43.94 -5.09 37.92
C GLU A 28 -43.40 -5.08 36.46
N LYS A 29 -44.03 -5.82 35.55
CA LYS A 29 -43.74 -5.88 34.10
C LYS A 29 -44.77 -5.09 33.28
N THR A 30 -44.32 -4.26 32.34
CA THR A 30 -44.92 -4.17 31.00
C THR A 30 -43.79 -4.08 29.97
N GLY A 31 -44.01 -4.56 28.74
CA GLY A 31 -42.96 -4.67 27.72
C GLY A 31 -43.33 -3.97 26.42
N GLN A 32 -42.33 -3.47 25.71
CA GLN A 32 -42.41 -3.16 24.28
C GLN A 32 -41.07 -3.47 23.61
N SER A 33 -41.13 -4.13 22.45
CA SER A 33 -39.98 -4.41 21.59
C SER A 33 -39.64 -3.22 20.71
N LYS A 34 -38.38 -2.80 20.67
CA LYS A 34 -37.80 -2.02 19.58
C LYS A 34 -36.36 -2.46 19.31
N ASP A 35 -36.05 -2.65 18.04
CA ASP A 35 -34.70 -2.95 17.57
C ASP A 35 -33.75 -1.77 17.83
N SER A 36 -32.60 -2.05 18.43
CA SER A 36 -31.49 -1.10 18.54
C SER A 36 -30.30 -1.59 17.72
N LYS A 37 -30.27 -1.25 16.43
CA LYS A 37 -29.02 -1.30 15.66
C LYS A 37 -28.03 -0.34 16.31
N SER A 38 -26.90 -0.85 16.79
CA SER A 38 -25.85 -0.03 17.39
C SER A 38 -25.13 0.78 16.32
N GLN A 39 -25.57 2.02 16.08
CA GLN A 39 -24.73 3.02 15.44
C GLN A 39 -23.63 3.43 16.42
N ALA A 40 -22.42 2.90 16.20
CA ALA A 40 -21.22 3.45 16.83
C ALA A 40 -20.79 4.68 16.01
N GLU A 41 -20.94 5.88 16.58
CA GLU A 41 -20.60 7.13 15.89
C GLU A 41 -19.08 7.32 15.80
N SER A 42 -18.54 7.30 14.59
CA SER A 42 -17.12 7.34 14.30
C SER A 42 -16.54 8.75 14.38
N ASN A 43 -16.34 9.26 15.60
CA ASN A 43 -15.68 10.56 15.84
C ASN A 43 -14.14 10.46 15.83
N VAL A 44 -13.60 10.04 14.68
CA VAL A 44 -12.18 10.20 14.31
C VAL A 44 -12.13 10.95 12.99
N SER A 45 -11.38 12.05 12.92
CA SER A 45 -11.22 12.81 11.68
C SER A 45 -10.25 12.08 10.74
N ASP A 46 -10.79 11.19 9.90
CA ASP A 46 -10.06 10.42 8.85
C ASP A 46 -9.54 11.30 7.69
N ALA A 47 -9.05 12.51 7.98
CA ALA A 47 -8.49 13.47 7.04
C ALA A 47 -7.00 13.17 6.72
N ASP A 48 -6.74 11.96 6.22
CA ASP A 48 -5.41 11.58 5.73
C ASP A 48 -5.15 12.22 4.35
N PRO A 49 -4.10 13.06 4.18
CA PRO A 49 -3.83 13.76 2.92
C PRO A 49 -3.44 12.83 1.76
N TYR A 50 -3.17 11.55 2.03
CA TYR A 50 -2.88 10.54 1.01
C TYR A 50 -4.09 9.64 0.70
N PHE A 51 -5.21 9.76 1.42
CA PHE A 51 -6.41 8.96 1.18
C PHE A 51 -7.47 9.73 0.39
N ALA A 52 -7.35 9.71 -0.94
CA ALA A 52 -8.38 10.26 -1.82
C ALA A 52 -9.68 9.45 -1.72
N GLU A 53 -10.79 10.11 -1.35
CA GLU A 53 -12.11 9.47 -1.31
C GLU A 53 -12.58 9.10 -2.72
N THR A 54 -12.52 7.80 -3.04
CA THR A 54 -13.14 7.24 -4.24
C THR A 54 -14.07 6.09 -3.87
N LYS A 55 -15.22 6.00 -4.55
CA LYS A 55 -16.13 4.83 -4.49
C LYS A 55 -15.82 3.81 -5.59
N THR A 56 -14.62 3.91 -6.19
CA THR A 56 -14.22 3.11 -7.34
C THR A 56 -13.91 1.69 -6.91
N ILE A 57 -14.70 0.72 -7.40
CA ILE A 57 -14.51 -0.70 -7.10
C ILE A 57 -13.51 -1.34 -8.08
N SER A 58 -13.53 -0.98 -9.36
CA SER A 58 -12.61 -1.53 -10.37
C SER A 58 -12.13 -0.52 -11.40
N THR A 59 -10.88 -0.66 -11.85
CA THR A 59 -10.21 0.16 -12.87
C THR A 59 -9.46 -0.70 -13.90
N SER A 60 -9.20 -0.16 -15.09
CA SER A 60 -8.31 -0.76 -16.10
C SER A 60 -6.82 -0.45 -15.87
N TYR A 61 -6.54 0.59 -15.08
CA TYR A 61 -5.23 1.02 -14.61
C TYR A 61 -5.02 0.62 -13.14
N GLY A 62 -3.75 0.58 -12.72
CA GLY A 62 -3.36 0.20 -11.36
C GLY A 62 -3.56 1.30 -10.32
N PRO A 63 -3.13 1.06 -9.06
CA PRO A 63 -3.12 2.09 -8.03
C PRO A 63 -2.41 3.36 -8.48
N SER A 64 -2.88 4.51 -7.99
CA SER A 64 -2.30 5.84 -8.24
C SER A 64 -1.31 6.29 -7.17
N SER A 65 -1.39 5.70 -5.98
CA SER A 65 -0.62 5.97 -4.77
C SER A 65 0.37 4.83 -4.46
N ILE A 66 0.96 4.84 -3.26
CA ILE A 66 2.05 3.93 -2.93
C ILE A 66 1.57 2.47 -2.91
N THR A 67 2.22 1.63 -3.72
CA THR A 67 2.15 0.17 -3.60
C THR A 67 3.30 -0.31 -2.73
N ARG A 68 2.99 -0.85 -1.54
CA ARG A 68 3.98 -1.17 -0.49
C ARG A 68 4.52 -2.60 -0.55
N ASN A 69 3.67 -3.57 -0.88
CA ASN A 69 4.03 -4.97 -1.02
C ASN A 69 3.10 -5.68 -2.02
N ILE A 70 3.58 -6.78 -2.58
CA ILE A 70 2.94 -7.51 -3.69
C ILE A 70 3.03 -9.02 -3.39
N LEU A 71 1.93 -9.73 -3.60
CA LEU A 71 1.85 -11.19 -3.43
C LEU A 71 1.17 -11.82 -4.65
N GLN A 72 1.64 -12.99 -5.10
CA GLN A 72 0.85 -13.86 -5.97
C GLN A 72 0.30 -15.01 -5.13
N ASP A 73 -1.03 -15.12 -5.04
CA ASP A 73 -1.66 -16.19 -4.26
C ASP A 73 -1.57 -17.56 -4.95
N ARG A 74 -1.96 -18.62 -4.25
CA ARG A 74 -1.99 -20.00 -4.76
C ARG A 74 -2.91 -20.20 -5.95
N LYS A 75 -3.94 -19.37 -6.11
CA LYS A 75 -4.85 -19.38 -7.27
C LYS A 75 -4.26 -18.63 -8.47
N GLY A 76 -3.24 -17.79 -8.24
CA GLY A 76 -2.51 -17.04 -9.25
C GLY A 76 -2.85 -15.55 -9.31
N ASN A 77 -3.74 -15.05 -8.45
CA ASN A 77 -4.11 -13.64 -8.44
C ASN A 77 -2.96 -12.80 -7.85
N ILE A 78 -2.74 -11.60 -8.39
CA ILE A 78 -1.77 -10.65 -7.82
C ILE A 78 -2.51 -9.74 -6.84
N TRP A 79 -2.11 -9.74 -5.58
CA TRP A 79 -2.62 -8.85 -4.54
C TRP A 79 -1.60 -7.75 -4.23
N LEU A 80 -2.09 -6.54 -4.02
CA LEU A 80 -1.32 -5.33 -3.75
C LEU A 80 -1.72 -4.76 -2.39
N ALA A 81 -0.73 -4.63 -1.50
CA ALA A 81 -0.84 -3.80 -0.31
C ALA A 81 -0.58 -2.34 -0.72
N THR A 82 -1.60 -1.47 -0.66
CA THR A 82 -1.50 -0.09 -1.15
C THR A 82 -1.99 0.94 -0.14
N TRP A 83 -1.69 2.21 -0.39
CA TRP A 83 -2.27 3.33 0.35
C TRP A 83 -3.75 3.58 0.01
N GLU A 84 -4.21 3.17 -1.18
CA GLU A 84 -5.64 3.05 -1.55
C GLU A 84 -6.37 1.84 -0.89
N GLY A 85 -5.68 1.06 -0.05
CA GLY A 85 -6.21 -0.11 0.62
C GLY A 85 -5.77 -1.44 -0.02
N ILE A 86 -6.66 -2.43 0.01
CA ILE A 86 -6.43 -3.77 -0.57
C ILE A 86 -6.87 -3.74 -2.04
N ILE A 87 -5.93 -3.95 -2.97
CA ILE A 87 -6.23 -4.04 -4.40
C ILE A 87 -5.79 -5.40 -4.94
N ARG A 88 -6.62 -6.03 -5.79
CA ARG A 88 -6.26 -7.25 -6.53
C ARG A 88 -6.23 -6.99 -8.02
N TYR A 89 -5.16 -7.40 -8.70
CA TYR A 89 -5.05 -7.38 -10.15
C TYR A 89 -5.57 -8.71 -10.72
N ASP A 90 -6.69 -8.60 -11.43
CA ASP A 90 -7.42 -9.66 -12.09
C ASP A 90 -6.95 -9.76 -13.54
N ALA A 91 -5.98 -10.67 -13.77
CA ALA A 91 -5.55 -11.06 -15.10
C ALA A 91 -6.62 -11.96 -15.74
N VAL A 92 -7.56 -11.36 -16.48
CA VAL A 92 -8.59 -12.10 -17.22
C VAL A 92 -7.95 -13.13 -18.17
N PRO A 93 -8.31 -14.42 -18.08
CA PRO A 93 -7.80 -15.45 -18.97
C PRO A 93 -8.06 -15.15 -20.45
N SER A 94 -7.10 -15.51 -21.30
CA SER A 94 -7.02 -15.22 -22.73
C SER A 94 -8.36 -15.25 -23.48
N GLY A 95 -8.83 -14.08 -23.94
CA GLY A 95 -9.90 -14.00 -24.96
C GLY A 95 -10.99 -12.94 -24.75
N ARG A 96 -11.05 -12.26 -23.60
CA ARG A 96 -11.93 -11.09 -23.41
C ARG A 96 -11.12 -9.90 -22.89
N GLN A 97 -11.47 -8.69 -23.34
CA GLN A 97 -10.73 -7.46 -23.03
C GLN A 97 -10.87 -7.08 -21.55
N GLY A 98 -9.84 -6.40 -21.03
CA GLY A 98 -9.82 -5.81 -19.69
C GLY A 98 -9.06 -6.65 -18.65
N LYS A 99 -7.76 -6.40 -18.52
CA LYS A 99 -7.09 -6.60 -17.22
C LYS A 99 -7.69 -5.58 -16.25
N THR A 100 -8.11 -5.99 -15.06
CA THR A 100 -8.72 -5.07 -14.09
C THR A 100 -7.99 -5.08 -12.75
N PHE A 101 -8.01 -3.95 -12.07
CA PHE A 101 -7.62 -3.82 -10.67
C PHE A 101 -8.90 -3.62 -9.86
N THR A 102 -9.13 -4.46 -8.87
CA THR A 102 -10.33 -4.46 -8.02
C THR A 102 -9.94 -4.02 -6.60
N ASN A 103 -10.46 -2.88 -6.14
CA ASN A 103 -10.26 -2.39 -4.77
C ASN A 103 -11.23 -3.09 -3.82
N TYR A 104 -10.70 -4.04 -3.04
CA TYR A 104 -11.45 -4.84 -2.07
C TYR A 104 -11.84 -4.06 -0.80
N THR A 105 -11.05 -3.06 -0.39
CA THR A 105 -11.43 -2.14 0.70
C THR A 105 -12.74 -1.42 0.37
N ASN A 106 -12.86 -0.88 -0.85
CA ASN A 106 -14.09 -0.25 -1.34
C ASN A 106 -15.21 -1.27 -1.60
N LYS A 107 -14.90 -2.42 -2.23
CA LYS A 107 -15.90 -3.43 -2.63
C LYS A 107 -16.65 -4.03 -1.46
N GLU A 108 -15.94 -4.39 -0.38
CA GLU A 108 -16.52 -5.05 0.79
C GLU A 108 -16.89 -4.06 1.91
N GLY A 109 -16.77 -2.74 1.66
CA GLY A 109 -17.16 -1.69 2.61
C GLY A 109 -16.29 -1.61 3.87
N LEU A 110 -15.01 -1.98 3.77
CA LEU A 110 -14.07 -1.96 4.91
C LEU A 110 -13.78 -0.52 5.35
N ARG A 111 -13.31 -0.33 6.60
CA ARG A 111 -12.75 0.95 7.04
C ARG A 111 -11.59 1.36 6.10
N ARG A 112 -11.32 2.66 5.97
CA ARG A 112 -10.16 3.18 5.26
C ARG A 112 -8.89 3.00 6.07
N PHE A 113 -7.84 2.48 5.43
CA PHE A 113 -6.51 2.28 6.01
C PHE A 113 -5.47 2.13 4.90
N HIS A 114 -4.21 2.42 5.22
CA HIS A 114 -3.08 2.06 4.36
C HIS A 114 -2.60 0.64 4.67
N VAL A 115 -2.44 -0.20 3.64
CA VAL A 115 -1.87 -1.54 3.78
C VAL A 115 -0.36 -1.48 3.60
N PHE A 116 0.39 -2.04 4.55
CA PHE A 116 1.84 -2.05 4.56
C PHE A 116 2.40 -3.39 4.06
N THR A 117 1.80 -4.50 4.47
CA THR A 117 2.34 -5.86 4.31
C THR A 117 1.22 -6.89 4.05
N ILE A 118 1.58 -8.04 3.47
CA ILE A 118 0.64 -9.06 3.00
C ILE A 118 1.30 -10.45 3.04
N LEU A 119 0.53 -11.49 3.41
CA LEU A 119 0.94 -12.90 3.44
C LEU A 119 -0.24 -13.82 3.07
N GLU A 120 -0.02 -14.92 2.35
CA GLU A 120 -0.95 -16.06 2.28
C GLU A 120 -0.36 -17.22 3.10
N ASP A 121 -1.13 -17.76 4.05
CA ASP A 121 -0.67 -18.79 4.98
C ASP A 121 -0.83 -20.23 4.45
N SER A 122 -0.36 -21.22 5.22
CA SER A 122 -0.46 -22.66 4.96
C SER A 122 -1.89 -23.13 4.62
N LYS A 123 -2.92 -22.44 5.13
CA LYS A 123 -4.34 -22.77 4.97
C LYS A 123 -4.99 -22.01 3.79
N GLY A 124 -4.30 -21.06 3.17
CA GLY A 124 -4.83 -20.24 2.07
C GLY A 124 -5.62 -19.01 2.54
N ILE A 125 -5.42 -18.59 3.78
CA ILE A 125 -5.95 -17.33 4.34
C ILE A 125 -4.96 -16.21 3.99
N ILE A 126 -5.46 -15.07 3.52
CA ILE A 126 -4.62 -13.91 3.18
C ILE A 126 -4.71 -12.88 4.29
N TRP A 127 -3.55 -12.53 4.87
CA TRP A 127 -3.41 -11.60 5.98
C TRP A 127 -2.85 -10.29 5.46
N PHE A 128 -3.51 -9.17 5.76
CA PHE A 128 -3.13 -7.82 5.35
C PHE A 128 -2.80 -6.98 6.59
N GLY A 129 -1.54 -6.57 6.73
CA GLY A 129 -1.09 -5.75 7.86
C GLY A 129 -1.15 -4.27 7.50
N THR A 130 -1.82 -3.47 8.33
CA THR A 130 -2.10 -2.06 8.07
C THR A 130 -1.23 -1.11 8.90
N ILE A 131 -1.31 0.18 8.58
CA ILE A 131 -0.85 1.27 9.45
C ILE A 131 -2.07 1.77 10.24
N GLY A 132 -2.07 1.58 11.57
CA GLY A 132 -3.08 2.12 12.49
C GLY A 132 -4.40 1.34 12.64
N ALA A 133 -4.74 0.41 11.73
CA ALA A 133 -6.03 -0.32 11.73
C ALA A 133 -5.89 -1.84 12.01
N GLY A 134 -4.75 -2.29 12.54
CA GLY A 134 -4.49 -3.69 12.86
C GLY A 134 -4.30 -4.57 11.63
N VAL A 135 -4.83 -5.80 11.71
CA VAL A 135 -4.75 -6.82 10.66
C VAL A 135 -6.12 -7.04 10.04
N TYR A 136 -6.18 -7.19 8.73
CA TYR A 136 -7.35 -7.71 8.03
C TYR A 136 -7.05 -9.13 7.57
N ARG A 137 -7.80 -10.10 8.08
CA ARG A 137 -7.75 -11.52 7.70
C ARG A 137 -8.83 -11.79 6.66
N TYR A 138 -8.42 -12.21 5.47
CA TYR A 138 -9.28 -12.59 4.35
C TYR A 138 -9.33 -14.11 4.20
N ASP A 139 -10.53 -14.65 4.38
CA ASP A 139 -10.86 -16.05 4.16
C ASP A 139 -11.65 -16.21 2.85
N PRO A 140 -11.01 -16.66 1.76
CA PRO A 140 -11.67 -16.80 0.46
C PRO A 140 -12.70 -17.95 0.42
N SER A 141 -12.94 -18.66 1.52
CA SER A 141 -13.98 -19.69 1.64
C SER A 141 -15.22 -19.22 2.41
N ALA A 142 -15.11 -18.19 3.26
CA ALA A 142 -16.17 -17.73 4.15
C ALA A 142 -17.27 -16.85 3.50
N GLY A 143 -17.28 -16.74 2.16
CA GLY A 143 -18.36 -16.09 1.40
C GLY A 143 -18.52 -14.60 1.72
N GLN A 144 -19.67 -14.21 2.28
CA GLN A 144 -19.96 -12.81 2.66
C GLN A 144 -19.21 -12.36 3.92
N ALA A 145 -18.78 -13.29 4.77
CA ALA A 145 -18.00 -13.00 5.99
C ALA A 145 -16.48 -13.15 5.75
N ALA A 146 -16.02 -12.93 4.52
CA ALA A 146 -14.64 -13.21 4.13
C ALA A 146 -13.60 -12.31 4.81
N PHE A 147 -13.94 -11.07 5.21
CA PHE A 147 -13.00 -10.19 5.92
C PHE A 147 -13.33 -10.11 7.41
N THR A 148 -12.28 -10.26 8.23
CA THR A 148 -12.30 -10.07 9.69
C THR A 148 -11.15 -9.14 10.08
N ASN A 149 -11.38 -8.20 10.99
CA ASN A 149 -10.36 -7.29 11.51
C ASN A 149 -9.88 -7.79 12.89
N ILE A 150 -8.60 -7.62 13.18
CA ILE A 150 -7.93 -8.05 14.42
C ILE A 150 -7.04 -6.90 14.89
N THR A 151 -7.16 -6.55 16.16
CA THR A 151 -6.62 -5.33 16.76
C THR A 151 -5.99 -5.60 18.13
N THR A 152 -5.53 -4.53 18.79
CA THR A 152 -5.13 -4.53 20.20
C THR A 152 -6.23 -5.01 21.16
N GLU A 153 -7.50 -4.87 20.80
CA GLU A 153 -8.63 -5.36 21.63
C GLU A 153 -8.72 -6.89 21.60
N ASP A 154 -8.29 -7.50 20.49
CA ASP A 154 -8.20 -8.96 20.28
C ASP A 154 -6.88 -9.56 20.83
N GLY A 155 -5.95 -8.73 21.31
CA GLY A 155 -4.68 -9.13 21.90
C GLY A 155 -3.42 -8.86 21.06
N LEU A 156 -3.52 -8.20 19.90
CA LEU A 156 -2.36 -7.78 19.11
C LEU A 156 -1.49 -6.75 19.88
N ALA A 157 -0.16 -6.78 19.73
CA ALA A 157 0.73 -5.87 20.46
C ALA A 157 0.59 -4.39 20.04
N HIS A 158 0.29 -4.11 18.76
CA HIS A 158 0.03 -2.76 18.26
C HIS A 158 -0.70 -2.78 16.90
N ASN A 159 -1.58 -1.82 16.65
CA ASN A 159 -2.40 -1.73 15.43
C ASN A 159 -1.64 -1.25 14.17
N SER A 160 -0.30 -1.25 14.18
CA SER A 160 0.54 -0.86 13.05
C SER A 160 1.58 -1.93 12.80
N LEU A 161 1.60 -2.49 11.59
CA LEU A 161 2.46 -3.62 11.22
C LEU A 161 3.54 -3.24 10.23
N GLY A 162 4.75 -3.77 10.46
CA GLY A 162 5.84 -3.79 9.47
C GLY A 162 5.85 -5.07 8.64
N CYS A 163 5.56 -6.23 9.24
CA CYS A 163 5.58 -7.53 8.57
C CYS A 163 4.58 -8.54 9.13
N ILE A 164 4.30 -9.59 8.34
CA ILE A 164 3.62 -10.81 8.74
C ILE A 164 4.46 -11.99 8.24
N TYR A 165 4.60 -13.03 9.05
CA TYR A 165 5.32 -14.25 8.73
C TYR A 165 4.57 -15.47 9.27
N GLU A 166 4.65 -16.63 8.62
CA GLU A 166 4.15 -17.91 9.16
C GLU A 166 5.33 -18.82 9.50
N ASP A 167 5.38 -19.30 10.75
CA ASP A 167 6.41 -20.25 11.17
C ASP A 167 6.09 -21.69 10.74
N LYS A 168 7.09 -22.59 10.76
CA LYS A 168 6.94 -24.00 10.34
C LYS A 168 5.97 -24.83 11.19
N LYS A 169 5.44 -24.26 12.28
CA LYS A 169 4.41 -24.87 13.13
C LYS A 169 3.00 -24.35 12.79
N GLY A 170 2.89 -23.40 11.85
CA GLY A 170 1.64 -22.79 11.40
C GLY A 170 1.13 -21.66 12.30
N ASN A 171 2.01 -21.07 13.14
CA ASN A 171 1.69 -19.84 13.89
C ASN A 171 1.94 -18.62 13.00
N ILE A 172 1.07 -17.62 13.08
CA ILE A 172 1.24 -16.35 12.37
C ILE A 172 1.93 -15.35 13.29
N TRP A 173 3.10 -14.86 12.89
CA TRP A 173 3.87 -13.83 13.56
C TRP A 173 3.63 -12.47 12.92
N PHE A 174 3.13 -11.53 13.70
CA PHE A 174 2.93 -10.13 13.31
C PHE A 174 4.05 -9.28 13.90
N GLY A 175 4.88 -8.68 13.05
CA GLY A 175 5.84 -7.66 13.47
C GLY A 175 5.15 -6.30 13.52
N THR A 176 4.98 -5.76 14.73
CA THR A 176 4.24 -4.51 14.97
C THR A 176 5.17 -3.38 15.42
N GLN A 177 4.64 -2.18 15.66
CA GLN A 177 5.37 -1.08 16.31
C GLN A 177 5.50 -1.22 17.84
N GLY A 178 4.79 -2.16 18.46
CA GLY A 178 4.78 -2.41 19.90
C GLY A 178 5.49 -3.71 20.33
N GLY A 179 6.14 -4.41 19.40
CA GLY A 179 6.75 -5.73 19.60
C GLY A 179 6.30 -6.74 18.56
N ALA A 180 6.61 -8.02 18.81
CA ALA A 180 6.17 -9.14 17.98
C ALA A 180 5.00 -9.88 18.63
N SER A 181 3.96 -10.18 17.85
CA SER A 181 2.79 -10.98 18.29
C SER A 181 2.75 -12.31 17.55
N ARG A 182 2.87 -13.43 18.26
CA ARG A 182 2.60 -14.77 17.71
C ARG A 182 1.15 -15.15 17.96
N TYR A 183 0.44 -15.54 16.91
CA TYR A 183 -0.91 -16.10 16.95
C TYR A 183 -0.89 -17.60 16.64
N ASP A 184 -1.39 -18.43 17.56
CA ASP A 184 -1.40 -19.90 17.43
C ASP A 184 -2.64 -20.45 16.67
N GLY A 185 -3.53 -19.56 16.21
CA GLY A 185 -4.85 -19.91 15.66
C GLY A 185 -6.01 -19.73 16.65
N ASN A 186 -5.72 -19.53 17.95
CA ASN A 186 -6.69 -19.26 19.01
C ASN A 186 -6.29 -18.06 19.89
N SER A 187 -4.99 -17.91 20.19
CA SER A 187 -4.49 -16.98 21.21
C SER A 187 -3.23 -16.21 20.77
N PHE A 188 -2.96 -15.08 21.42
CA PHE A 188 -1.78 -14.24 21.20
C PHE A 188 -0.71 -14.41 22.29
N SER A 189 0.54 -14.59 21.87
CA SER A 189 1.74 -14.41 22.69
C SER A 189 2.50 -13.18 22.22
N ASN A 190 2.64 -12.17 23.08
CA ASN A 190 3.32 -10.91 22.73
C ASN A 190 4.72 -10.85 23.35
N PHE A 191 5.68 -10.35 22.58
CA PHE A 191 7.09 -10.21 22.96
C PHE A 191 7.56 -8.78 22.73
N THR A 192 8.26 -8.21 23.71
CA THR A 192 8.70 -6.81 23.76
C THR A 192 10.13 -6.69 24.25
N THR A 193 10.68 -5.47 24.29
CA THR A 193 11.99 -5.19 24.90
C THR A 193 12.12 -5.61 26.37
N LYS A 194 11.02 -5.80 27.10
CA LYS A 194 11.02 -6.36 28.47
C LYS A 194 11.37 -7.85 28.49
N ASP A 195 11.12 -8.54 27.38
CA ASP A 195 11.29 -9.98 27.16
C ASP A 195 12.62 -10.29 26.45
N GLY A 196 13.46 -9.27 26.21
CA GLY A 196 14.79 -9.36 25.60
C GLY A 196 14.87 -8.93 24.13
N LEU A 197 13.73 -8.72 23.46
CA LEU A 197 13.64 -8.28 22.06
C LEU A 197 14.42 -6.96 21.84
N CYS A 198 15.27 -6.86 20.82
CA CYS A 198 16.20 -5.73 20.73
C CYS A 198 15.56 -4.38 20.35
N ASN A 199 14.33 -4.37 19.81
CA ASN A 199 13.51 -3.16 19.68
C ASN A 199 12.03 -3.54 19.50
N ASN A 200 11.10 -2.63 19.79
CA ASN A 200 9.66 -2.87 19.61
C ASN A 200 9.15 -2.54 18.19
N ASP A 201 9.82 -1.72 17.38
CA ASP A 201 9.37 -1.41 16.01
C ASP A 201 9.96 -2.42 15.01
N ILE A 202 9.17 -3.45 14.68
CA ILE A 202 9.58 -4.63 13.90
C ILE A 202 9.30 -4.44 12.41
N ASN A 203 10.35 -4.53 11.59
CA ASN A 203 10.27 -4.41 10.14
C ASN A 203 10.13 -5.76 9.43
N ALA A 204 10.79 -6.81 9.93
CA ALA A 204 10.90 -8.11 9.25
C ALA A 204 11.03 -9.27 10.26
N ILE A 205 10.44 -10.42 9.93
CA ILE A 205 10.59 -11.71 10.64
C ILE A 205 10.72 -12.80 9.57
N ILE A 206 11.67 -13.72 9.74
CA ILE A 206 11.69 -15.03 9.06
C ILE A 206 12.11 -16.14 10.04
N GLU A 207 11.85 -17.41 9.73
CA GLU A 207 12.45 -18.57 10.39
C GLU A 207 13.54 -19.19 9.50
N ASP A 208 14.76 -19.35 10.02
CA ASP A 208 15.82 -20.05 9.29
C ASP A 208 15.60 -21.58 9.24
N LYS A 209 16.30 -22.29 8.36
CA LYS A 209 16.26 -23.77 8.26
C LYS A 209 16.43 -24.51 9.59
N ASN A 210 17.11 -23.95 10.60
CA ASN A 210 17.35 -24.57 11.91
C ASN A 210 16.19 -24.36 12.90
N GLY A 211 15.25 -23.47 12.58
CA GLY A 211 14.11 -23.16 13.43
C GLY A 211 14.27 -21.92 14.31
N LYS A 212 15.25 -21.06 14.03
CA LYS A 212 15.43 -19.78 14.74
C LYS A 212 14.77 -18.64 13.98
N LEU A 213 14.09 -17.74 14.69
CA LEU A 213 13.53 -16.54 14.06
C LEU A 213 14.59 -15.45 13.95
N TRP A 214 14.79 -14.92 12.74
CA TRP A 214 15.61 -13.74 12.48
C TRP A 214 14.69 -12.53 12.37
N ILE A 215 14.91 -11.53 13.23
CA ILE A 215 13.99 -10.41 13.43
C ILE A 215 14.73 -9.10 13.14
N GLY A 216 14.31 -8.41 12.10
CA GLY A 216 14.79 -7.07 11.71
C GLY A 216 13.91 -5.99 12.32
N THR A 217 14.51 -5.01 12.99
CA THR A 217 13.80 -3.94 13.70
C THR A 217 14.28 -2.57 13.22
N ARG A 218 13.68 -1.47 13.69
CA ARG A 218 14.25 -0.11 13.52
C ARG A 218 15.53 0.12 14.32
N GLY A 219 15.71 -0.58 15.44
CA GLY A 219 16.98 -0.64 16.15
C GLY A 219 17.83 -1.77 15.59
N ASP A 220 18.48 -2.53 16.47
CA ASP A 220 19.24 -3.72 16.10
C ASP A 220 18.35 -4.88 15.61
N ALA A 221 18.89 -5.68 14.69
CA ALA A 221 18.37 -7.02 14.39
C ALA A 221 18.79 -8.06 15.45
N CYS A 222 17.95 -9.08 15.65
CA CYS A 222 18.17 -10.14 16.64
C CYS A 222 17.71 -11.52 16.15
N ILE A 223 18.19 -12.58 16.82
CA ILE A 223 17.76 -13.96 16.62
C ILE A 223 17.02 -14.43 17.88
N TYR A 224 15.86 -15.06 17.70
CA TYR A 224 15.10 -15.75 18.74
C TYR A 224 15.19 -17.27 18.55
N ASP A 225 15.61 -18.00 19.58
CA ASP A 225 15.79 -19.46 19.54
C ASP A 225 14.61 -20.25 20.12
N GLY A 226 13.49 -19.58 20.42
CA GLY A 226 12.37 -20.15 21.15
C GLY A 226 12.39 -19.90 22.66
N THR A 227 13.52 -19.41 23.21
CA THR A 227 13.67 -19.07 24.64
C THR A 227 14.18 -17.64 24.84
N ILE A 228 15.26 -17.26 24.15
CA ILE A 228 15.94 -15.96 24.33
C ILE A 228 16.12 -15.21 23.00
N PHE A 229 16.15 -13.88 23.09
CA PHE A 229 16.53 -13.00 22.00
C PHE A 229 18.02 -12.64 22.12
N THR A 230 18.78 -12.82 21.04
CA THR A 230 20.22 -12.50 20.97
C THR A 230 20.46 -11.47 19.87
N LYS A 231 21.05 -10.31 20.21
CA LYS A 231 21.44 -9.28 19.23
C LYS A 231 22.41 -9.86 18.18
N ILE A 232 22.15 -9.58 16.91
CA ILE A 232 23.06 -9.95 15.81
C ILE A 232 24.16 -8.89 15.72
N THR A 233 25.42 -9.31 15.60
CA THR A 233 26.56 -8.43 15.36
C THR A 233 27.46 -8.94 14.23
N ASN A 234 28.19 -8.01 13.61
CA ASN A 234 29.28 -8.32 12.70
C ASN A 234 30.58 -8.69 13.47
N LYS A 235 31.67 -8.99 12.75
CA LYS A 235 32.97 -9.39 13.35
C LYS A 235 33.67 -8.30 14.18
N GLU A 236 33.18 -7.07 14.16
CA GLU A 236 33.68 -5.95 14.95
C GLU A 236 32.81 -5.70 16.20
N GLY A 237 31.81 -6.56 16.46
CA GLY A 237 30.85 -6.40 17.54
C GLY A 237 29.77 -5.34 17.27
N ARG A 238 29.75 -4.73 16.07
CA ARG A 238 28.72 -3.74 15.69
C ARG A 238 27.43 -4.44 15.27
N GLY A 239 26.29 -3.87 15.67
CA GLY A 239 24.97 -4.37 15.30
C GLY A 239 24.61 -4.12 13.83
N PHE A 240 23.38 -4.42 13.48
CA PHE A 240 22.77 -4.07 12.20
C PHE A 240 21.52 -3.23 12.46
N GLU A 241 21.56 -1.95 12.12
CA GLU A 241 20.53 -0.98 12.47
C GLU A 241 19.49 -0.78 11.37
N ASN A 242 18.22 -0.63 11.77
CA ASN A 242 17.08 -0.41 10.88
C ASN A 242 17.05 -1.43 9.72
N VAL A 243 17.24 -2.71 10.04
CA VAL A 243 17.11 -3.83 9.10
C VAL A 243 15.65 -3.89 8.65
N ARG A 244 15.45 -3.60 7.37
CA ARG A 244 14.16 -3.37 6.71
C ARG A 244 13.60 -4.63 6.06
N SER A 245 14.47 -5.54 5.62
CA SER A 245 14.13 -6.77 4.90
C SER A 245 15.12 -7.88 5.27
N ILE A 246 14.61 -9.10 5.45
CA ILE A 246 15.39 -10.32 5.69
C ILE A 246 14.81 -11.44 4.83
N ILE A 247 15.67 -12.25 4.19
CA ILE A 247 15.29 -13.51 3.53
C ILE A 247 16.32 -14.62 3.81
N GLU A 248 15.90 -15.88 3.79
CA GLU A 248 16.79 -17.03 3.57
C GLU A 248 16.75 -17.39 2.08
N ASP A 249 17.91 -17.55 1.44
CA ASP A 249 17.99 -17.99 0.03
C ASP A 249 17.95 -19.53 -0.11
N LYS A 250 17.75 -20.05 -1.32
CA LYS A 250 17.70 -21.50 -1.61
C LYS A 250 18.97 -22.29 -1.26
N LYS A 251 20.07 -21.61 -0.93
CA LYS A 251 21.34 -22.23 -0.47
C LYS A 251 21.45 -22.17 1.06
N GLY A 252 20.47 -21.56 1.73
CA GLY A 252 20.41 -21.39 3.18
C GLY A 252 21.35 -20.31 3.72
N ASN A 253 21.62 -19.26 2.93
CA ASN A 253 22.24 -18.04 3.43
C ASN A 253 21.15 -17.07 3.89
N ILE A 254 21.38 -16.34 4.99
CA ILE A 254 20.49 -15.26 5.43
C ILE A 254 20.98 -13.95 4.83
N TRP A 255 20.10 -13.19 4.21
CA TRP A 255 20.38 -11.85 3.68
C TRP A 255 19.69 -10.80 4.54
N LEU A 256 20.42 -9.75 4.93
CA LEU A 256 19.93 -8.60 5.68
C LEU A 256 20.02 -7.34 4.80
N GLY A 257 18.94 -6.58 4.71
CA GLY A 257 18.89 -5.28 4.03
C GLY A 257 18.41 -4.20 4.98
N GLY A 258 19.15 -3.11 5.12
CA GLY A 258 18.80 -2.02 6.03
C GLY A 258 19.67 -0.79 5.86
N ASN A 259 19.90 -0.07 6.96
CA ASN A 259 20.70 1.16 6.98
C ASN A 259 22.18 0.89 6.71
N ASP A 260 22.71 -0.23 7.20
CA ASP A 260 24.07 -0.70 6.92
C ASP A 260 24.23 -1.32 5.51
N GLY A 261 23.19 -1.22 4.66
CA GLY A 261 23.15 -1.72 3.29
C GLY A 261 22.80 -3.20 3.17
N LEU A 262 23.40 -3.90 2.21
CA LEU A 262 23.13 -5.32 1.92
C LEU A 262 24.21 -6.22 2.52
N TRP A 263 23.81 -7.17 3.36
CA TRP A 263 24.70 -8.15 3.97
C TRP A 263 24.20 -9.57 3.74
N ARG A 264 25.13 -10.53 3.60
CA ARG A 264 24.85 -11.97 3.58
C ARG A 264 25.59 -12.69 4.70
N TYR A 265 24.90 -13.59 5.38
CA TYR A 265 25.41 -14.55 6.36
C TYR A 265 25.40 -15.96 5.77
N ASP A 266 26.55 -16.63 5.74
CA ASP A 266 26.73 -17.94 5.09
C ASP A 266 26.63 -19.15 6.05
N GLY A 267 26.21 -18.93 7.29
CA GLY A 267 26.13 -19.99 8.31
C GLY A 267 27.43 -20.25 9.08
N GLN A 268 28.57 -19.66 8.66
CA GLN A 268 29.88 -19.88 9.28
C GLN A 268 30.44 -18.60 9.92
N GLU A 269 29.59 -17.89 10.68
CA GLU A 269 29.90 -16.63 11.36
C GLU A 269 30.44 -15.51 10.44
N LYS A 270 30.24 -15.60 9.12
CA LYS A 270 30.81 -14.68 8.14
C LYS A 270 29.76 -13.82 7.45
N PHE A 271 29.45 -12.70 8.11
CA PHE A 271 28.78 -11.58 7.46
C PHE A 271 29.65 -10.98 6.33
N THR A 272 29.03 -10.77 5.18
CA THR A 272 29.65 -10.25 3.95
C THR A 272 28.85 -9.06 3.45
N ASN A 273 29.45 -7.87 3.32
CA ASN A 273 28.77 -6.70 2.74
C ASN A 273 28.83 -6.72 1.21
N PHE A 274 27.70 -6.43 0.57
CA PHE A 274 27.54 -6.35 -0.89
C PHE A 274 27.37 -4.91 -1.38
N THR A 275 26.78 -4.04 -0.55
CA THR A 275 26.76 -2.58 -0.75
C THR A 275 26.54 -1.87 0.60
N LYS A 276 27.00 -0.62 0.70
CA LYS A 276 26.72 0.31 1.81
C LYS A 276 25.57 1.28 1.49
N ASP A 277 24.98 1.17 0.32
CA ASP A 277 23.76 1.88 -0.08
C ASP A 277 22.56 1.25 0.66
N PHE A 278 21.70 2.07 1.28
CA PHE A 278 20.53 1.60 2.03
C PHE A 278 19.72 0.60 1.19
N VAL A 279 19.30 -0.53 1.77
CA VAL A 279 18.47 -1.54 1.10
C VAL A 279 17.13 -1.70 1.80
N GLY A 280 16.05 -1.38 1.08
CA GLY A 280 14.69 -1.42 1.62
C GLY A 280 14.01 -2.78 1.48
N TYR A 281 14.28 -3.50 0.38
CA TYR A 281 13.65 -4.77 0.03
C TYR A 281 14.65 -5.71 -0.64
N ILE A 282 14.56 -7.00 -0.33
CA ILE A 282 15.34 -8.10 -0.92
C ILE A 282 14.37 -9.20 -1.39
N TYR A 283 14.63 -9.81 -2.55
CA TYR A 283 13.87 -10.95 -3.07
C TYR A 283 14.79 -11.92 -3.84
N GLU A 284 14.57 -13.25 -3.75
CA GLU A 284 15.30 -14.25 -4.55
C GLU A 284 14.41 -14.79 -5.68
N ASP A 285 14.81 -14.58 -6.94
CA ASP A 285 14.09 -15.12 -8.11
C ASP A 285 14.29 -16.63 -8.28
N LYS A 286 13.46 -17.28 -9.11
CA LYS A 286 13.50 -18.73 -9.40
C LYS A 286 14.88 -19.23 -9.84
N LYS A 287 15.69 -18.38 -10.49
CA LYS A 287 17.05 -18.70 -10.96
C LYS A 287 18.10 -18.55 -9.85
N GLY A 288 17.72 -18.00 -8.68
CA GLY A 288 18.58 -17.77 -7.52
C GLY A 288 19.32 -16.43 -7.55
N ASN A 289 18.87 -15.47 -8.38
CA ASN A 289 19.41 -14.11 -8.36
C ASN A 289 18.74 -13.30 -7.25
N ILE A 290 19.52 -12.47 -6.57
CA ILE A 290 18.99 -11.57 -5.53
C ILE A 290 18.63 -10.23 -6.17
N TRP A 291 17.40 -9.80 -5.96
CA TRP A 291 16.87 -8.51 -6.39
C TRP A 291 16.77 -7.57 -5.19
N THR A 292 17.20 -6.31 -5.35
CA THR A 292 17.10 -5.31 -4.29
C THR A 292 16.54 -3.97 -4.76
N SER A 293 15.78 -3.33 -3.87
CA SER A 293 15.49 -1.89 -3.92
C SER A 293 16.47 -1.16 -3.01
N SER A 294 17.21 -0.20 -3.56
CA SER A 294 18.28 0.50 -2.84
C SER A 294 18.30 2.01 -3.09
N ALA A 295 18.52 2.82 -2.05
CA ALA A 295 18.65 4.27 -2.18
C ALA A 295 20.08 4.63 -2.61
N LYS A 296 20.25 5.53 -3.59
CA LYS A 296 21.58 5.80 -4.14
C LYS A 296 22.35 6.82 -3.29
N ASN A 297 23.40 6.37 -2.60
CA ASN A 297 24.33 7.27 -1.91
C ASN A 297 24.89 8.34 -2.86
N GLY A 298 24.89 9.59 -2.40
CA GLY A 298 25.27 10.78 -3.18
C GLY A 298 24.08 11.49 -3.88
N ASN A 299 23.02 10.77 -4.26
CA ASN A 299 21.88 11.32 -5.00
C ASN A 299 20.59 11.18 -4.16
N ALA A 300 20.33 12.15 -3.28
CA ALA A 300 19.12 12.17 -2.46
C ALA A 300 17.84 12.08 -3.32
N GLY A 301 16.92 11.19 -2.95
CA GLY A 301 15.68 10.94 -3.69
C GLY A 301 15.77 9.91 -4.83
N TYR A 302 16.97 9.52 -5.27
CA TYR A 302 17.17 8.54 -6.33
C TYR A 302 17.30 7.11 -5.79
N TRP A 303 16.71 6.16 -6.52
CA TRP A 303 16.67 4.74 -6.18
C TRP A 303 17.11 3.86 -7.33
N VAL A 304 17.58 2.66 -6.98
CA VAL A 304 18.09 1.64 -7.89
C VAL A 304 17.31 0.34 -7.67
N LEU A 305 16.76 -0.23 -8.74
CA LEU A 305 16.37 -1.64 -8.79
C LEU A 305 17.56 -2.42 -9.33
N SER A 306 18.10 -3.34 -8.53
CA SER A 306 19.35 -4.04 -8.81
C SER A 306 19.18 -5.56 -8.81
N ARG A 307 19.89 -6.27 -9.69
CA ARG A 307 19.98 -7.74 -9.72
C ARG A 307 21.42 -8.21 -9.48
N TYR A 308 21.62 -9.08 -8.48
CA TYR A 308 22.86 -9.79 -8.21
C TYR A 308 22.73 -11.23 -8.72
N ASN A 309 23.54 -11.61 -9.70
CA ASN A 309 23.39 -12.91 -10.36
C ASN A 309 23.76 -14.09 -9.43
N ALA A 310 23.06 -15.22 -9.57
CA ALA A 310 23.11 -16.41 -8.70
C ALA A 310 24.48 -17.15 -8.59
N MET A 311 25.50 -16.69 -9.32
CA MET A 311 26.76 -17.42 -9.54
C MET A 311 27.62 -17.57 -8.28
N PRO A 312 28.42 -18.64 -8.18
CA PRO A 312 29.43 -18.83 -7.12
C PRO A 312 30.67 -17.97 -7.39
N LEU A 313 30.50 -16.64 -7.44
CA LEU A 313 31.61 -15.72 -7.66
C LEU A 313 32.56 -15.74 -6.45
N PRO A 314 33.90 -15.80 -6.67
CA PRO A 314 34.83 -15.46 -5.61
C PRO A 314 34.59 -14.01 -5.17
N TYR A 315 34.78 -13.75 -3.87
CA TYR A 315 34.31 -12.55 -3.15
C TYR A 315 34.65 -11.19 -3.81
N ASN A 316 35.68 -11.12 -4.65
CA ASN A 316 36.26 -9.88 -5.16
C ASN A 316 35.66 -9.39 -6.50
N LYS A 317 34.54 -9.96 -6.98
CA LYS A 317 33.92 -9.54 -8.26
C LYS A 317 32.39 -9.44 -8.23
N ILE A 318 31.84 -9.07 -7.07
CA ILE A 318 30.41 -8.77 -6.89
C ILE A 318 30.08 -7.46 -7.61
N SER A 319 29.37 -7.53 -8.73
CA SER A 319 28.78 -6.38 -9.43
C SER A 319 27.30 -6.62 -9.65
N ALA A 320 26.44 -5.75 -9.12
CA ALA A 320 25.02 -5.76 -9.41
C ALA A 320 24.77 -5.25 -10.85
N THR A 321 23.83 -5.86 -11.56
CA THR A 321 23.22 -5.24 -12.74
C THR A 321 22.17 -4.23 -12.27
N GLN A 322 22.37 -2.95 -12.59
CA GLN A 322 21.33 -1.93 -12.46
C GLN A 322 20.26 -2.20 -13.52
N ILE A 323 19.01 -2.42 -13.09
CA ILE A 323 17.86 -2.72 -13.96
C ILE A 323 17.08 -1.45 -14.24
N LEU A 324 16.87 -0.61 -13.22
CA LEU A 324 16.18 0.67 -13.33
C LEU A 324 16.79 1.66 -12.33
N PHE A 325 16.91 2.93 -12.74
CA PHE A 325 17.37 4.05 -11.92
C PHE A 325 16.52 5.28 -12.22
N GLN A 326 15.94 5.87 -11.18
CA GLN A 326 15.06 7.04 -11.27
C GLN A 326 14.94 7.71 -9.90
N GLU A 327 14.31 8.89 -9.89
CA GLU A 327 13.74 9.46 -8.67
C GLU A 327 12.59 8.58 -8.16
N ASN A 328 12.33 8.65 -6.85
CA ASN A 328 11.27 7.95 -6.11
C ASN A 328 11.57 6.48 -5.77
N MET A 329 11.06 6.05 -4.61
CA MET A 329 11.35 4.74 -3.99
C MET A 329 10.66 3.57 -4.71
N PHE A 330 11.40 2.46 -4.87
CA PHE A 330 10.82 1.15 -5.19
C PHE A 330 10.52 0.36 -3.90
N PHE A 331 9.40 -0.34 -3.88
CA PHE A 331 8.91 -1.09 -2.72
C PHE A 331 8.96 -2.61 -2.97
N GLY A 332 8.06 -3.39 -2.35
CA GLY A 332 8.06 -4.85 -2.40
C GLY A 332 8.19 -5.42 -3.81
N ILE A 333 9.07 -6.42 -3.94
CA ILE A 333 9.49 -7.07 -5.18
C ILE A 333 8.93 -8.50 -5.19
N LEU A 334 8.45 -8.97 -6.35
CA LEU A 334 7.91 -10.32 -6.53
C LEU A 334 8.18 -10.83 -7.96
N GLU A 335 8.66 -12.06 -8.14
CA GLU A 335 8.56 -12.75 -9.42
C GLU A 335 7.23 -13.51 -9.53
N ASP A 336 6.41 -13.19 -10.54
CA ASP A 336 5.20 -13.97 -10.82
C ASP A 336 5.49 -15.30 -11.53
N ARG A 337 4.51 -16.19 -11.61
CA ARG A 337 4.61 -17.52 -12.26
C ARG A 337 5.25 -17.47 -13.65
N ASP A 338 4.87 -16.50 -14.47
CA ASP A 338 5.35 -16.32 -15.86
C ASP A 338 6.78 -15.76 -15.95
N GLY A 339 7.36 -15.37 -14.82
CA GLY A 339 8.74 -14.90 -14.68
C GLY A 339 8.91 -13.39 -14.78
N GLY A 340 7.83 -12.60 -14.66
CA GLY A 340 7.90 -11.14 -14.60
C GLY A 340 8.16 -10.64 -13.18
N ILE A 341 9.01 -9.62 -13.06
CA ILE A 341 9.33 -8.99 -11.77
C ILE A 341 8.38 -7.81 -11.54
N TRP A 342 7.43 -7.99 -10.64
CA TRP A 342 6.60 -6.93 -10.10
C TRP A 342 7.37 -6.12 -9.06
N PHE A 343 7.19 -4.80 -9.05
CA PHE A 343 7.65 -3.94 -7.97
C PHE A 343 6.71 -2.76 -7.74
N GLY A 344 6.50 -2.41 -6.48
CA GLY A 344 5.73 -1.23 -6.07
C GLY A 344 6.54 0.07 -6.21
N THR A 345 5.86 1.20 -6.35
CA THR A 345 6.46 2.55 -6.38
C THR A 345 5.61 3.53 -5.55
N LEU A 346 6.04 4.79 -5.44
CA LEU A 346 5.22 5.86 -4.83
C LEU A 346 3.91 6.12 -5.58
N ASN A 347 3.89 5.91 -6.89
CA ASN A 347 2.81 6.30 -7.80
C ASN A 347 2.32 5.07 -8.58
N GLY A 348 1.89 4.04 -7.87
CA GLY A 348 1.41 2.78 -8.42
C GLY A 348 2.44 1.66 -8.52
N VAL A 349 2.27 0.80 -9.53
CA VAL A 349 2.96 -0.49 -9.66
C VAL A 349 3.48 -0.74 -11.09
N CYS A 350 4.60 -1.45 -11.20
CA CYS A 350 5.20 -1.87 -12.47
C CYS A 350 5.39 -3.40 -12.51
N ARG A 351 5.41 -3.96 -13.73
CA ARG A 351 5.86 -5.32 -14.01
C ARG A 351 6.95 -5.30 -15.10
N TYR A 352 8.16 -5.70 -14.73
CA TYR A 352 9.31 -5.87 -15.61
C TYR A 352 9.35 -7.28 -16.23
N ASP A 353 9.81 -7.40 -17.48
CA ASP A 353 10.07 -8.68 -18.14
C ASP A 353 11.59 -8.98 -18.25
N PRO A 354 12.17 -9.80 -17.36
CA PRO A 354 13.60 -10.14 -17.35
C PRO A 354 14.02 -11.13 -18.45
N ARG A 355 13.20 -11.30 -19.49
CA ARG A 355 13.55 -12.02 -20.73
C ARG A 355 13.94 -11.06 -21.85
N LEU A 356 13.61 -9.77 -21.71
CA LEU A 356 14.07 -8.69 -22.59
C LEU A 356 15.42 -8.12 -22.06
N PRO A 357 16.18 -7.37 -22.88
CA PRO A 357 17.47 -6.82 -22.46
C PRO A 357 17.32 -5.82 -21.31
N ASP A 358 18.24 -5.88 -20.34
CA ASP A 358 18.18 -5.04 -19.14
C ASP A 358 18.20 -3.54 -19.48
N GLY A 359 17.30 -2.78 -18.85
CA GLY A 359 17.18 -1.32 -19.02
C GLY A 359 16.38 -0.83 -20.24
N GLN A 360 15.80 -1.71 -21.06
CA GLN A 360 14.94 -1.31 -22.19
C GLN A 360 13.54 -0.88 -21.70
N GLU A 361 13.05 0.29 -22.13
CA GLU A 361 11.74 0.82 -21.69
C GLU A 361 10.57 -0.13 -21.99
N ASN A 362 10.60 -0.82 -23.14
CA ASN A 362 9.56 -1.77 -23.54
C ASN A 362 9.50 -3.03 -22.66
N ALA A 363 10.47 -3.26 -21.77
CA ALA A 363 10.43 -4.31 -20.77
C ALA A 363 9.64 -3.93 -19.51
N PHE A 364 9.25 -2.66 -19.33
CA PHE A 364 8.54 -2.17 -18.14
C PHE A 364 7.07 -1.85 -18.43
N ASN A 365 6.17 -2.77 -18.05
CA ASN A 365 4.73 -2.53 -18.11
C ASN A 365 4.28 -1.71 -16.89
N TRP A 366 4.21 -0.40 -17.05
CA TRP A 366 3.69 0.55 -16.06
C TRP A 366 2.15 0.62 -16.08
N PHE A 367 1.50 0.28 -14.97
CA PHE A 367 0.03 0.29 -14.88
C PHE A 367 -0.53 1.68 -14.51
N LYS A 368 -0.01 2.74 -15.13
CA LYS A 368 -0.40 4.13 -14.84
C LYS A 368 -1.85 4.40 -15.25
N LYS A 369 -2.53 5.28 -14.52
CA LYS A 369 -3.74 5.96 -15.01
C LYS A 369 -3.37 6.72 -16.30
N PRO A 370 -4.14 6.59 -17.41
CA PRO A 370 -3.84 7.33 -18.64
C PRO A 370 -3.78 8.83 -18.36
N ALA A 371 -2.78 9.53 -18.89
CA ALA A 371 -2.79 10.98 -18.88
C ALA A 371 -3.80 11.48 -19.92
N LEU A 372 -4.31 12.71 -19.74
CA LEU A 372 -5.31 13.27 -20.66
C LEU A 372 -4.74 13.43 -22.08
N SER A 373 -3.43 13.66 -22.20
CA SER A 373 -2.67 13.62 -23.46
C SER A 373 -2.80 12.31 -24.23
N ASP A 374 -2.96 11.19 -23.52
CA ASP A 374 -2.92 9.84 -24.08
C ASP A 374 -4.31 9.40 -24.57
N LEU A 375 -5.35 10.16 -24.17
CA LEU A 375 -6.75 9.98 -24.55
C LEU A 375 -7.18 10.93 -25.67
N LEU A 376 -6.40 11.98 -25.93
CA LEU A 376 -6.58 12.88 -27.06
C LEU A 376 -5.83 12.34 -28.29
N PRO A 377 -6.44 12.37 -29.50
CA PRO A 377 -5.70 12.04 -30.71
C PRO A 377 -4.58 13.07 -30.93
N TYR A 378 -3.36 12.58 -31.18
CA TYR A 378 -2.22 13.44 -31.51
C TYR A 378 -2.41 14.05 -32.90
N GLU A 379 -3.02 15.23 -32.97
CA GLU A 379 -3.01 16.07 -34.17
C GLU A 379 -1.80 17.03 -34.13
N PRO A 380 -0.75 16.80 -34.95
CA PRO A 380 0.24 17.83 -35.21
C PRO A 380 -0.43 18.95 -36.02
N ASN A 381 -0.72 20.08 -35.37
CA ASN A 381 -1.47 21.19 -35.96
C ASN A 381 -0.57 22.18 -36.73
N PRO A 382 -0.71 22.23 -38.06
CA PRO A 382 -0.51 23.48 -38.81
C PRO A 382 -1.72 23.81 -39.71
N TYR A 383 -2.81 24.30 -39.11
CA TYR A 383 -3.90 25.06 -39.74
C TYR A 383 -4.51 24.51 -41.05
N LYS A 384 -5.60 23.75 -40.92
CA LYS A 384 -6.59 23.34 -41.96
C LYS A 384 -6.08 22.37 -43.05
N GLN A 385 -6.66 21.16 -43.08
CA GLN A 385 -7.78 20.88 -44.00
C GLN A 385 -8.46 19.51 -43.81
N GLN A 386 -9.77 19.51 -44.11
CA GLN A 386 -10.65 18.38 -44.47
C GLN A 386 -11.01 17.30 -43.42
N TYR A 387 -12.21 16.76 -43.62
CA TYR A 387 -12.97 15.88 -42.73
C TYR A 387 -13.00 14.43 -43.27
N ASN A 388 -13.67 13.54 -42.51
CA ASN A 388 -13.93 12.11 -42.78
C ASN A 388 -12.73 11.17 -42.50
N ASN A 389 -12.93 9.94 -42.02
CA ASN A 389 -14.16 9.14 -41.98
C ASN A 389 -14.34 8.29 -40.70
N MET A 390 -15.61 8.06 -40.33
CA MET A 390 -16.17 6.99 -39.48
C MET A 390 -15.73 6.78 -38.00
N LEU A 391 -16.76 6.62 -37.16
CA LEU A 391 -16.81 6.03 -35.80
C LEU A 391 -15.98 6.68 -34.67
N GLY A 392 -16.68 7.37 -33.76
CA GLY A 392 -16.21 7.60 -32.38
C GLY A 392 -15.32 8.83 -32.16
N LYS A 393 -15.73 10.01 -32.64
CA LYS A 393 -15.02 11.28 -32.34
C LYS A 393 -15.59 11.99 -31.11
N TRP A 394 -14.70 12.35 -30.18
CA TRP A 394 -14.90 13.48 -29.27
C TRP A 394 -14.36 14.74 -29.94
N THR A 395 -15.09 15.86 -29.85
CA THR A 395 -14.62 17.16 -30.35
C THR A 395 -14.34 18.09 -29.16
N ALA A 396 -13.07 18.30 -28.84
CA ALA A 396 -12.66 19.33 -27.89
C ALA A 396 -12.75 20.72 -28.53
N ILE A 397 -13.39 21.67 -27.84
CA ILE A 397 -13.60 23.04 -28.32
C ILE A 397 -12.85 23.99 -27.41
N ILE A 398 -11.82 24.66 -27.94
CA ILE A 398 -11.00 25.63 -27.20
C ILE A 398 -11.45 27.04 -27.59
N SER A 399 -11.85 27.85 -26.61
CA SER A 399 -12.11 29.29 -26.77
C SER A 399 -10.97 30.09 -26.16
N ASP A 400 -10.49 31.12 -26.87
CA ASP A 400 -9.36 31.93 -26.43
C ASP A 400 -9.82 33.13 -25.57
N ASN A 401 -8.97 33.53 -24.63
CA ASN A 401 -9.37 33.80 -23.25
C ASN A 401 -10.18 35.10 -23.01
N LYS A 402 -10.44 35.92 -24.05
CA LYS A 402 -11.13 37.23 -23.92
C LYS A 402 -12.13 37.56 -25.04
N LYS A 403 -12.67 36.57 -25.76
CA LYS A 403 -13.82 36.77 -26.66
C LYS A 403 -14.81 35.60 -26.60
N PHE A 404 -16.04 35.89 -26.17
CA PHE A 404 -17.18 34.97 -26.33
C PHE A 404 -17.38 34.65 -27.82
N LYS A 405 -17.44 33.37 -28.16
CA LYS A 405 -17.60 32.88 -29.52
C LYS A 405 -18.84 31.98 -29.57
N THR A 406 -19.87 32.42 -30.29
CA THR A 406 -21.07 31.61 -30.53
C THR A 406 -20.68 30.29 -31.17
N LEU A 407 -21.15 29.18 -30.61
CA LEU A 407 -21.08 27.88 -31.27
C LEU A 407 -22.34 27.68 -32.09
N GLU A 408 -22.18 27.75 -33.40
CA GLU A 408 -23.24 27.53 -34.38
C GLU A 408 -23.08 26.13 -34.99
N LEU A 409 -24.17 25.35 -34.94
CA LEU A 409 -24.35 24.04 -35.60
C LEU A 409 -23.33 22.96 -35.17
N LEU A 410 -23.70 22.24 -34.10
CA LEU A 410 -23.18 20.89 -33.83
C LEU A 410 -24.18 19.84 -34.35
N GLU A 411 -23.65 18.72 -34.84
CA GLU A 411 -24.45 17.54 -35.24
C GLU A 411 -24.88 16.73 -33.99
N ALA A 412 -25.71 15.70 -34.19
CA ALA A 412 -26.09 14.80 -33.09
C ALA A 412 -24.88 14.00 -32.59
N GLY A 413 -24.66 13.97 -31.27
CA GLY A 413 -23.46 13.38 -30.69
C GLY A 413 -23.29 13.57 -29.19
N ASN A 414 -22.23 12.97 -28.66
CA ASN A 414 -21.77 13.17 -27.28
C ASN A 414 -20.59 14.13 -27.27
N TYR A 415 -20.70 15.20 -26.50
CA TYR A 415 -19.72 16.27 -26.41
C TYR A 415 -19.24 16.44 -24.97
N LEU A 416 -17.93 16.61 -24.81
CA LEU A 416 -17.32 17.03 -23.55
C LEU A 416 -16.99 18.52 -23.69
N LEU A 417 -17.78 19.37 -23.06
CA LEU A 417 -17.48 20.80 -23.04
C LEU A 417 -16.50 21.09 -21.89
N ILE A 418 -15.38 21.73 -22.23
CA ILE A 418 -14.40 22.23 -21.29
C ILE A 418 -14.31 23.73 -21.50
N ALA A 419 -14.60 24.50 -20.45
CA ALA A 419 -14.33 25.93 -20.40
C ALA A 419 -13.37 26.19 -19.24
N ASP A 420 -12.44 27.11 -19.46
CA ASP A 420 -11.49 27.59 -18.45
C ASP A 420 -11.63 29.11 -18.38
N GLY A 421 -11.27 29.66 -17.22
CA GLY A 421 -11.32 31.07 -16.92
C GLY A 421 -10.54 31.39 -15.65
N ASN A 422 -9.21 31.35 -15.69
CA ASN A 422 -8.47 32.59 -16.03
C ASN A 422 -6.92 32.42 -16.09
N GLU A 423 -6.30 33.27 -16.92
CA GLU A 423 -4.92 33.83 -16.91
C GLU A 423 -3.63 33.01 -16.58
N GLU A 424 -2.64 33.26 -17.46
CA GLU A 424 -1.17 33.17 -17.32
C GLU A 424 -0.47 31.85 -16.95
N SER A 425 -1.08 30.90 -16.23
CA SER A 425 -0.32 29.75 -15.69
C SER A 425 0.09 28.67 -16.71
N GLY A 426 -0.57 28.62 -17.88
CA GLY A 426 -0.38 27.57 -18.89
C GLY A 426 -0.83 26.17 -18.47
N LYS A 427 -1.49 26.03 -17.30
CA LYS A 427 -1.98 24.76 -16.75
C LYS A 427 -3.50 24.75 -16.71
N TRP A 428 -4.11 23.95 -17.59
CA TRP A 428 -5.56 23.71 -17.64
C TRP A 428 -6.06 23.08 -16.34
N ASN A 429 -7.17 23.59 -15.79
CA ASN A 429 -7.78 23.05 -14.57
C ASN A 429 -9.21 22.59 -14.83
N ILE A 430 -9.43 21.27 -14.87
CA ILE A 430 -10.68 20.66 -15.37
C ILE A 430 -11.60 20.32 -14.19
N ALA A 431 -12.01 21.36 -13.46
CA ALA A 431 -13.00 21.25 -12.39
C ALA A 431 -14.44 21.15 -12.94
N ASP A 432 -14.75 21.93 -13.97
CA ASP A 432 -16.12 22.29 -14.34
C ASP A 432 -16.60 21.58 -15.64
N ALA A 433 -16.03 20.42 -15.99
CA ALA A 433 -16.33 19.74 -17.26
C ALA A 433 -17.69 19.03 -17.25
N GLN A 434 -18.60 19.46 -18.14
CA GLN A 434 -19.94 18.87 -18.27
C GLN A 434 -20.04 17.95 -19.50
N HIS A 435 -20.65 16.78 -19.31
CA HIS A 435 -20.96 15.83 -20.38
C HIS A 435 -22.35 16.13 -20.97
N ILE A 436 -22.41 16.41 -22.27
CA ILE A 436 -23.66 16.78 -22.94
C ILE A 436 -23.93 15.80 -24.08
N SER A 437 -25.12 15.23 -24.11
CA SER A 437 -25.60 14.34 -25.19
C SER A 437 -26.74 15.05 -25.93
N LEU A 438 -26.62 15.17 -27.25
CA LEU A 438 -27.55 15.90 -28.10
C LEU A 438 -28.23 14.94 -29.08
N GLY A 439 -29.57 15.01 -29.15
CA GLY A 439 -30.37 14.29 -30.13
C GLY A 439 -30.42 14.98 -31.49
N ASP A 440 -31.30 14.51 -32.38
CA ASP A 440 -31.41 14.92 -33.79
C ASP A 440 -32.01 16.34 -34.03
N ALA A 441 -31.67 17.31 -33.19
CA ALA A 441 -32.12 18.70 -33.30
C ALA A 441 -30.92 19.66 -33.33
N GLU A 442 -31.10 20.84 -33.93
CA GLU A 442 -30.09 21.90 -33.82
C GLU A 442 -30.02 22.43 -32.38
N TYR A 443 -28.80 22.64 -31.89
CA TYR A 443 -28.52 23.28 -30.61
C TYR A 443 -27.45 24.36 -30.75
N ARG A 444 -27.49 25.37 -29.90
CA ARG A 444 -26.51 26.47 -29.83
C ARG A 444 -26.03 26.65 -28.40
N PHE A 445 -24.76 27.02 -28.22
CA PHE A 445 -24.16 27.23 -26.91
C PHE A 445 -23.53 28.62 -26.80
N PHE A 446 -23.69 29.24 -25.64
CA PHE A 446 -23.01 30.47 -25.26
C PHE A 446 -22.81 30.53 -23.73
N PHE A 447 -21.91 31.40 -23.28
CA PHE A 447 -21.72 31.68 -21.85
C PHE A 447 -22.40 32.98 -21.46
N LYS A 448 -23.08 32.98 -20.32
CA LYS A 448 -23.88 34.08 -19.79
C LYS A 448 -23.36 34.41 -18.39
N LYS A 449 -22.37 35.31 -18.34
CA LYS A 449 -21.42 35.43 -17.21
C LYS A 449 -20.63 34.12 -17.06
N GLU A 450 -20.66 33.48 -15.89
CA GLU A 450 -19.98 32.21 -15.61
C GLU A 450 -20.83 30.97 -15.94
N ASN A 451 -22.14 31.14 -16.17
CA ASN A 451 -23.03 30.02 -16.46
C ASN A 451 -23.00 29.63 -17.94
N LEU A 452 -23.08 28.33 -18.21
CA LEU A 452 -23.27 27.79 -19.56
C LEU A 452 -24.75 27.86 -19.94
N VAL A 453 -25.06 28.32 -21.15
CA VAL A 453 -26.44 28.32 -21.67
C VAL A 453 -26.52 27.55 -22.97
N LEU A 454 -27.44 26.58 -22.97
CA LEU A 454 -27.91 25.83 -24.13
C LEU A 454 -29.16 26.51 -24.68
N ILE A 455 -29.25 26.68 -25.99
CA ILE A 455 -30.48 26.96 -26.72
C ILE A 455 -30.82 25.77 -27.62
N ASP A 456 -32.06 25.28 -27.56
CA ASP A 456 -32.57 24.28 -28.49
C ASP A 456 -33.12 24.89 -29.80
N GLY A 457 -33.37 24.04 -30.81
CA GLY A 457 -33.97 24.44 -32.09
C GLY A 457 -35.41 24.97 -32.02
N LYS A 458 -35.95 25.21 -30.82
CA LYS A 458 -37.23 25.89 -30.56
C LYS A 458 -37.04 27.20 -29.78
N SER A 459 -35.80 27.63 -29.57
CA SER A 459 -35.40 28.82 -28.81
C SER A 459 -35.64 28.77 -27.30
N ASN A 460 -35.69 27.57 -26.69
CA ASN A 460 -35.71 27.43 -25.23
C ASN A 460 -34.29 27.58 -24.66
N GLU A 461 -34.08 28.49 -23.72
CA GLU A 461 -32.83 28.62 -22.94
C GLU A 461 -32.82 27.64 -21.74
N TYR A 462 -31.72 26.90 -21.59
CA TYR A 462 -31.39 26.09 -20.41
C TYR A 462 -30.06 26.56 -19.83
N GLU A 463 -30.09 27.13 -18.63
CA GLU A 463 -28.92 27.72 -17.97
C GLU A 463 -28.37 26.76 -16.90
N PHE A 464 -27.14 26.30 -17.10
CA PHE A 464 -26.43 25.41 -16.21
C PHE A 464 -25.52 26.25 -15.31
N ALA A 465 -25.78 26.21 -14.01
CA ALA A 465 -24.88 26.74 -13.00
C ALA A 465 -23.57 25.94 -12.97
N LYS A 466 -22.52 26.61 -12.49
CA LYS A 466 -21.18 26.09 -12.25
C LYS A 466 -21.17 25.13 -11.06
#